data_AF-A0A1S5SIK3-F1
#
_entry.id   AF-A0A1S5SIK3-F1
#
_cell.length_a   1.000
_cell.length_b   1.000
_cell.length_c   1.000
_cell.angle_alpha   90.00
_cell.angle_beta   90.00
_cell.angle_gamma   90.00
#
_symmetry.space_group_name_H-M   'P 1'
#
loop_
_entity.id
_entity.type
_entity.pdbx_description
1 polymer ?
#
loop_
_entity_poly.entity_id
_entity_poly.type
_entity_poly.pdbx_seq_one_letter_code
_entity_poly.pdbx_strand_id
1 'polypeptide(L)'
;MPSDPEKKREWIKYKLKIQGLSLAALGRKHKTSRQVVSTALYKPSPRWEHEIATALGVKPSEIWPERYDEEHEIPLRHKEAS
;
A
#
# COMPACT_ATOMS: atom_id res chain seq x y z
N MET A 1 4.10 -10.16 7.97
CA MET A 1 2.78 -9.47 7.91
C MET A 1 1.67 -10.50 7.79
N PRO A 2 0.39 -10.19 8.07
CA PRO A 2 -0.70 -11.15 7.85
C PRO A 2 -0.78 -11.56 6.37
N SER A 3 -0.91 -12.86 6.10
CA SER A 3 -1.06 -13.41 4.75
C SER A 3 -2.47 -13.23 4.20
N ASP A 4 -3.48 -13.29 5.06
CA ASP A 4 -4.87 -13.05 4.69
C ASP A 4 -5.08 -11.58 4.24
N PRO A 5 -5.67 -11.33 3.06
CA PRO A 5 -5.84 -9.97 2.55
C PRO A 5 -6.64 -9.05 3.48
N GLU A 6 -7.67 -9.54 4.17
CA GLU A 6 -8.46 -8.71 5.07
C GLU A 6 -7.67 -8.31 6.32
N LYS A 7 -7.02 -9.28 6.96
CA LYS A 7 -6.13 -9.03 8.08
C LYS A 7 -4.97 -8.13 7.67
N LYS A 8 -4.43 -8.27 6.46
CA LYS A 8 -3.38 -7.39 5.91
C LYS A 8 -3.87 -5.94 5.83
N ARG A 9 -5.09 -5.71 5.33
CA ARG A 9 -5.70 -4.37 5.26
C ARG A 9 -5.88 -3.74 6.63
N GLU A 10 -6.39 -4.50 7.60
CA GLU A 10 -6.58 -4.01 8.96
C GLU A 10 -5.24 -3.75 9.66
N TRP A 11 -4.23 -4.60 9.42
CA TRP A 11 -2.87 -4.37 9.90
C TRP A 11 -2.27 -3.06 9.36
N ILE A 12 -2.42 -2.77 8.06
CA ILE A 12 -1.95 -1.49 7.47
C ILE A 12 -2.63 -0.30 8.17
N LYS A 13 -3.96 -0.33 8.31
CA LYS A 13 -4.72 0.76 8.96
C LYS A 13 -4.30 0.94 10.42
N TYR A 14 -4.14 -0.16 11.15
CA TYR A 14 -3.69 -0.15 12.53
C TYR A 14 -2.28 0.43 12.68
N LYS A 15 -1.33 -0.01 11.85
CA LYS A 15 0.05 0.47 11.86
C LYS A 15 0.15 1.97 11.53
N LEU A 16 -0.62 2.46 10.56
CA LEU A 16 -0.72 3.90 10.30
C LEU A 16 -1.28 4.65 11.51
N LYS A 17 -2.34 4.13 12.13
CA LYS A 17 -3.00 4.75 13.29
C LYS A 17 -2.05 4.90 14.48
N ILE A 18 -1.27 3.88 14.82
CA ILE A 18 -0.31 3.96 15.94
C ILE A 18 0.85 4.94 15.67
N GLN A 19 1.10 5.27 14.41
CA GLN A 19 2.07 6.30 13.98
C GLN A 19 1.42 7.69 13.86
N GLY A 20 0.15 7.86 14.25
CA GLY A 20 -0.59 9.13 14.10
C GLY A 20 -0.95 9.46 12.65
N LEU A 21 -0.84 8.50 11.73
CA LEU A 21 -1.15 8.64 10.31
C LEU A 21 -2.50 8.00 9.96
N SER A 22 -2.98 8.29 8.75
CA SER A 22 -4.16 7.63 8.18
C SER A 22 -4.15 7.75 6.65
N LEU A 23 -4.90 6.89 5.96
CA LEU A 23 -5.08 7.01 4.50
C LEU A 23 -5.61 8.39 4.08
N ALA A 24 -6.45 9.02 4.92
CA ALA A 24 -6.94 10.37 4.68
C ALA A 24 -5.85 11.42 4.85
N ALA A 25 -4.97 11.26 5.85
CA ALA A 25 -3.82 12.14 6.04
C ALA A 25 -2.83 12.03 4.86
N LEU A 26 -2.56 10.80 4.39
CA LEU A 26 -1.77 10.57 3.18
C LEU A 26 -2.44 11.21 1.96
N GLY A 27 -3.76 11.04 1.79
CA GLY A 27 -4.49 11.69 0.71
C GLY A 27 -4.31 13.21 0.72
N ARG A 28 -4.51 13.86 1.89
CA ARG A 28 -4.30 15.30 2.06
C ARG A 28 -2.88 15.74 1.73
N LYS A 29 -1.86 15.00 2.20
CA LYS A 29 -0.44 15.28 1.92
C LYS A 29 -0.15 15.33 0.42
N HIS A 30 -0.77 14.45 -0.37
CA HIS A 30 -0.58 14.36 -1.82
C HIS A 30 -1.69 15.02 -2.65
N LYS A 31 -2.53 15.87 -2.04
CA LYS A 31 -3.65 16.56 -2.70
C LYS A 31 -4.61 15.61 -3.44
N THR A 32 -4.88 14.45 -2.86
CA THR A 32 -5.82 13.46 -3.38
C THR A 32 -6.86 13.04 -2.35
N SER A 33 -7.85 12.25 -2.76
CA SER A 33 -8.85 11.72 -1.85
C SER A 33 -8.35 10.48 -1.09
N ARG A 34 -8.89 10.26 0.11
CA ARG A 34 -8.70 9.00 0.85
C ARG A 34 -9.03 7.78 -0.01
N GLN A 35 -10.05 7.90 -0.86
CA GLN A 35 -10.53 6.80 -1.70
C GLN A 35 -9.48 6.39 -2.74
N VAL A 36 -8.73 7.35 -3.28
CA VAL A 36 -7.65 7.07 -4.22
C VAL A 36 -6.53 6.30 -3.52
N VAL A 37 -6.11 6.72 -2.32
CA VAL A 37 -5.07 6.01 -1.54
C VAL A 37 -5.55 4.63 -1.09
N SER A 38 -6.84 4.48 -0.72
CA SER A 38 -7.38 3.20 -0.28
C SER A 38 -7.42 2.14 -1.38
N THR A 39 -7.35 2.53 -2.66
CA THR A 39 -7.32 1.56 -3.77
C THR A 39 -6.13 0.60 -3.69
N ALA A 40 -4.97 1.04 -3.19
CA ALA A 40 -3.78 0.21 -2.99
C ALA A 40 -4.04 -1.01 -2.08
N LEU A 41 -4.98 -0.89 -1.15
CA LEU A 41 -5.35 -1.98 -0.25
C LEU A 41 -6.05 -3.14 -0.97
N TYR A 42 -6.59 -2.90 -2.17
CA TYR A 42 -7.41 -3.86 -2.90
C TYR A 42 -6.78 -4.25 -4.24
N LYS A 43 -6.26 -3.29 -5.00
CA LYS A 43 -5.69 -3.50 -6.34
C LYS A 43 -4.26 -2.95 -6.43
N PRO A 44 -3.41 -3.52 -7.32
CA PRO A 44 -2.09 -2.99 -7.58
C PRO A 44 -2.14 -1.49 -7.87
N SER A 45 -1.42 -0.72 -7.06
CA SER A 45 -1.29 0.72 -7.28
C SER A 45 0.11 1.15 -6.84
N PRO A 46 1.13 0.98 -7.70
CA PRO A 46 2.52 1.13 -7.31
C PRO A 46 2.83 2.45 -6.59
N ARG A 47 2.22 3.55 -7.06
CA ARG A 47 2.37 4.86 -6.43
C ARG A 47 1.84 4.88 -4.99
N TRP A 48 0.62 4.41 -4.76
CA TRP A 48 -0.02 4.48 -3.43
C TRP A 48 0.47 3.40 -2.48
N GLU A 49 0.85 2.24 -3.01
CA GLU A 49 1.56 1.20 -2.27
C GLU A 49 2.88 1.75 -1.72
N HIS A 50 3.65 2.44 -2.56
CA HIS A 50 4.91 3.05 -2.14
C HIS A 50 4.73 4.14 -1.06
N GLU A 51 3.74 5.02 -1.20
CA GLU A 51 3.46 6.05 -0.19
C GLU A 51 3.00 5.44 1.15
N ILE A 52 2.20 4.37 1.12
CA ILE A 52 1.78 3.65 2.33
C ILE A 52 2.99 2.95 2.97
N ALA A 53 3.81 2.25 2.18
CA ALA A 53 4.99 1.55 2.67
C ALA A 53 6.01 2.52 3.28
N THR A 54 6.27 3.64 2.61
CA THR A 54 7.11 4.74 3.10
C THR A 54 6.59 5.29 4.42
N ALA A 55 5.28 5.52 4.53
CA ALA A 55 4.66 5.99 5.77
C ALA A 55 4.84 4.98 6.93
N LEU A 56 4.84 3.68 6.61
CA LEU A 56 5.04 2.61 7.57
C LEU A 56 6.50 2.31 7.87
N GLY A 57 7.44 2.87 7.11
CA GLY A 57 8.88 2.62 7.24
C GLY A 57 9.32 1.24 6.75
N VAL A 58 8.61 0.68 5.78
CA VAL A 58 8.88 -0.63 5.16
C VAL A 58 8.88 -0.49 3.64
N LYS A 59 9.37 -1.52 2.94
CA LYS A 59 9.29 -1.59 1.48
C LYS A 59 7.91 -2.07 1.02
N PRO A 60 7.48 -1.71 -0.20
CA PRO A 60 6.23 -2.22 -0.78
C PRO A 60 6.22 -3.73 -0.93
N SER A 61 7.35 -4.34 -1.30
CA SER A 61 7.54 -5.80 -1.41
C SER A 61 7.30 -6.54 -0.09
N GLU A 62 7.59 -5.92 1.05
CA GLU A 62 7.34 -6.53 2.37
C GLU A 62 5.82 -6.60 2.68
N ILE A 63 5.02 -5.68 2.14
CA ILE A 63 3.56 -5.64 2.30
C ILE A 63 2.87 -6.49 1.22
N TRP A 64 3.30 -6.33 -0.03
CA TRP A 64 2.73 -6.96 -1.21
C TRP A 64 3.80 -7.73 -1.98
N PRO A 65 4.36 -8.81 -1.41
CA PRO A 65 5.38 -9.61 -2.10
C PRO A 65 4.86 -10.17 -3.42
N GLU A 66 3.55 -10.43 -3.52
CA GLU A 66 2.89 -10.90 -4.73
C GLU A 66 2.80 -9.85 -5.86
N ARG A 67 3.10 -8.57 -5.58
CA ARG A 67 2.99 -7.45 -6.54
C ARG A 67 4.33 -6.89 -6.96
N TYR A 68 5.43 -7.31 -6.35
CA TYR A 68 6.75 -6.73 -6.56
C TYR A 68 7.80 -7.81 -6.80
N ASP A 69 8.79 -7.48 -7.63
CA ASP A 69 10.08 -8.17 -7.67
C ASP A 69 10.86 -7.79 -6.40
N GLU A 70 11.10 -8.74 -5.51
CA GLU A 70 11.75 -8.51 -4.21
C GLU A 70 13.20 -8.04 -4.34
N GLU A 71 13.90 -8.47 -5.39
CA GLU A 71 15.30 -8.13 -5.61
C GLU A 71 15.44 -6.69 -6.13
N HIS A 72 14.54 -6.29 -7.04
CA HIS A 72 14.63 -5.01 -7.74
C HIS A 72 13.68 -3.94 -7.21
N GLU A 73 12.74 -4.28 -6.31
CA GLU A 73 11.63 -3.41 -5.85
C GLU A 73 10.78 -2.87 -7.00
N ILE A 74 10.69 -3.62 -8.10
CA ILE A 74 9.95 -3.23 -9.29
C ILE A 74 8.55 -3.85 -9.23
N PRO A 75 7.47 -3.08 -9.41
CA PRO A 75 6.13 -3.64 -9.52
C PRO A 75 6.04 -4.65 -10.66
N LEU A 76 5.53 -5.84 -10.37
CA LEU A 76 5.28 -6.86 -11.38
C LEU A 76 4.20 -6.37 -12.33
N ARG A 77 4.53 -6.28 -13.61
CA ARG A 77 3.59 -5.85 -14.65
C ARG A 77 2.50 -6.91 -14.82
N HIS A 78 1.35 -6.70 -14.17
CA HIS A 78 0.14 -7.41 -14.55
C HIS A 78 -0.27 -6.91 -15.94
N LYS A 79 -0.34 -7.83 -16.91
CA LYS A 79 -1.07 -7.56 -18.16
C LYS A 79 -2.52 -7.33 -17.74
N GLU A 80 -2.98 -6.08 -17.78
CA GLU A 80 -4.41 -5.82 -17.73
C GLU A 80 -5.03 -6.59 -18.91
N ALA A 81 -5.87 -7.58 -18.58
CA ALA A 81 -6.73 -8.18 -19.58
C ALA A 81 -7.61 -7.05 -20.11
N SER A 82 -7.40 -6.74 -21.39
CA SER A 82 -8.14 -5.75 -22.15
C SER A 82 -9.60 -6.13 -22.32
#